data_AF-A0A4Y2NIJ6-F1
#
_entry.id   AF-A0A4Y2NIJ6-F1
#
_cell.length_a   1.000
_cell.length_b   1.000
_cell.length_c   1.000
_cell.angle_alpha   90.00
_cell.angle_beta   90.00
_cell.angle_gamma   90.00
#
_symmetry.space_group_name_H-M   'P 1'
#
loop_
_entity.id
_entity.type
_entity.pdbx_description
1 polymer ?
#
loop_
_entity_poly.entity_id
_entity_poly.type
_entity_poly.pdbx_seq_one_letter_code
_entity_poly.pdbx_strand_id
1 'polypeptide(L)'
;MCQRRTNNTQAANQYGFEVNKSSEEAIIDFIEKIEMARSTKQHALVISLDIKGAFDHLEYNSIKKSQNNINFHSNSKEILMDQLSGRQVALNTTQGPTTLP
;
A
#
# COMPACT_ATOMS: atom_id res chain seq x y z
N MET A 1 -0.78 17.19 12.32
CA MET A 1 -1.37 15.85 12.55
C MET A 1 -2.07 15.41 11.27
N CYS A 2 -1.68 14.25 10.71
CA CYS A 2 -2.34 13.71 9.53
C CYS A 2 -3.59 12.93 9.98
N GLN A 3 -4.77 13.37 9.58
CA GLN A 3 -6.03 12.76 10.01
C GLN A 3 -6.38 11.59 9.09
N ARG A 4 -6.56 10.41 9.68
CA ARG A 4 -6.90 9.16 8.99
C ARG A 4 -8.27 9.30 8.32
N ARG A 5 -8.29 9.39 6.98
CA ARG A 5 -9.51 9.11 6.20
C ARG A 5 -9.68 7.59 6.14
N THR A 6 -10.64 7.05 6.88
CA THR A 6 -11.03 5.64 6.81
C THR A 6 -11.86 5.41 5.54
N ASN A 7 -11.20 5.37 4.40
CA ASN A 7 -11.77 4.71 3.23
C ASN A 7 -11.51 3.22 3.44
N ASN A 8 -12.57 2.47 3.76
CA ASN A 8 -12.56 1.07 4.19
C ASN A 8 -12.23 0.09 3.05
N THR A 9 -11.21 0.37 2.24
CA THR A 9 -10.88 -0.38 1.01
C THR A 9 -9.81 -1.46 1.20
N GLN A 10 -9.19 -1.55 2.38
CA GLN A 10 -8.19 -2.60 2.64
C GLN A 10 -8.86 -3.90 3.05
N ALA A 11 -8.31 -5.02 2.56
CA ALA A 11 -8.78 -6.34 2.94
C ALA A 11 -8.52 -6.58 4.43
N ALA A 12 -9.42 -7.31 5.10
CA ALA A 12 -9.30 -7.60 6.53
C ALA A 12 -7.97 -8.31 6.87
N ASN A 13 -7.47 -9.14 5.96
CA ASN A 13 -6.22 -9.90 6.05
C ASN A 13 -5.00 -9.19 5.39
N GLN A 14 -5.06 -7.88 5.19
CA GLN A 14 -3.88 -7.07 4.83
C GLN A 14 -3.12 -6.73 6.13
N TYR A 15 -1.86 -7.15 6.25
CA TYR A 15 -1.01 -6.85 7.44
C TYR A 15 0.18 -5.95 7.11
N GLY A 16 0.65 -5.97 5.86
CA GLY A 16 1.77 -5.12 5.42
C GLY A 16 1.34 -3.67 5.21
N PHE A 17 2.19 -2.74 5.65
CA PHE A 17 2.00 -1.28 5.52
C PHE A 17 0.73 -0.72 6.18
N GLU A 18 0.20 -1.41 7.19
CA GLU A 18 -0.96 -0.98 7.97
C GLU A 18 -0.58 -0.54 9.38
N VAL A 19 -1.27 0.48 9.90
CA VAL A 19 -1.09 0.91 11.29
C VAL A 19 -1.72 -0.12 12.23
N ASN A 20 -0.99 -0.48 13.29
CA ASN A 20 -1.38 -1.49 14.27
C ASN A 20 -1.58 -2.89 13.66
N LYS A 21 -0.89 -3.21 12.57
CA LYS A 21 -0.75 -4.59 12.12
C LYS A 21 0.71 -4.97 11.92
N SER A 22 1.05 -6.25 12.11
CA SER A 22 2.42 -6.72 11.99
C SER A 22 2.57 -8.04 11.21
N SER A 23 3.82 -8.40 10.91
CA SER A 23 4.12 -9.69 10.26
C SER A 23 3.90 -10.86 11.22
N GLU A 24 4.13 -10.66 12.51
CA GLU A 24 3.88 -11.63 13.57
C GLU A 24 2.38 -11.96 13.67
N GLU A 25 1.50 -10.97 13.63
CA GLU A 25 0.05 -11.19 13.60
C GLU A 25 -0.38 -11.94 12.33
N ALA A 26 0.22 -11.62 11.18
CA ALA A 26 -0.07 -12.35 9.94
C ALA A 26 0.28 -13.84 10.05
N ILE A 27 1.41 -14.16 10.72
CA ILE A 27 1.85 -15.54 10.95
C ILE A 27 0.91 -16.25 11.93
N ILE A 28 0.51 -15.59 13.02
CA ILE A 28 -0.44 -16.15 14.01
C ILE A 28 -1.76 -16.49 13.32
N ASP A 29 -2.39 -15.53 12.63
CA ASP A 29 -3.66 -15.73 11.94
C ASP A 29 -3.58 -16.80 10.83
N PHE A 30 -2.41 -16.95 10.21
CA PHE A 30 -2.15 -18.01 9.24
C PHE A 30 -2.08 -19.40 9.89
N ILE A 31 -1.38 -19.54 11.01
CA ILE A 31 -1.30 -20.79 11.78
C ILE A 31 -2.69 -21.18 12.29
N GLU A 32 -3.45 -20.23 12.87
CA GLU A 32 -4.79 -20.49 13.37
C GLU A 32 -5.73 -21.04 12.30
N LYS A 33 -5.65 -20.53 11.06
CA LYS A 33 -6.44 -21.04 9.92
C LYS A 33 -6.08 -22.49 9.57
N ILE A 34 -4.80 -22.83 9.59
CA ILE A 34 -4.34 -24.21 9.35
C ILE A 34 -4.82 -25.13 10.47
N GLU A 35 -4.73 -24.69 11.72
CA GLU A 35 -5.17 -25.46 12.88
C GLU A 35 -6.68 -25.67 12.88
N MET A 36 -7.46 -24.68 12.46
CA MET A 36 -8.91 -24.76 12.30
C MET A 36 -9.32 -25.76 11.21
N ALA A 37 -8.64 -25.75 10.06
CA ALA A 37 -8.87 -26.76 9.01
C ALA A 37 -8.55 -28.16 9.55
N ARG A 38 -7.45 -28.32 10.28
CA ARG A 38 -7.05 -29.61 10.86
C ARG A 38 -8.05 -30.10 11.92
N SER A 39 -8.51 -29.23 12.82
CA SER A 39 -9.47 -29.60 13.87
C SER A 39 -10.83 -30.01 13.30
N THR A 40 -11.21 -29.44 12.15
CA THR A 40 -12.43 -29.78 11.41
C THR A 40 -12.26 -30.95 10.44
N LYS A 41 -11.12 -31.67 10.50
CA LYS A 41 -10.76 -32.79 9.60
C LYS A 41 -10.75 -32.41 8.11
N GLN A 42 -10.54 -31.14 7.80
CA GLN A 42 -10.37 -30.63 6.43
C GLN A 42 -8.88 -30.64 6.04
N HIS A 43 -8.62 -30.57 4.75
CA HIS A 43 -7.26 -30.41 4.22
C HIS A 43 -6.94 -28.92 4.05
N ALA A 44 -5.70 -28.53 4.37
CA ALA A 44 -5.18 -27.20 4.11
C ALA A 44 -4.19 -27.25 2.94
N LEU A 45 -4.31 -26.31 2.00
CA LEU A 45 -3.36 -26.08 0.91
C LEU A 45 -2.87 -24.63 1.00
N VAL A 46 -1.56 -24.44 0.91
CA VAL A 46 -0.94 -23.11 0.94
C VAL A 46 -0.38 -22.81 -0.45
N ILE A 47 -0.78 -21.68 -1.03
CA ILE A 47 -0.23 -21.15 -2.27
C ILE A 47 0.52 -19.88 -1.92
N SER A 48 1.84 -19.89 -2.11
CA SER A 48 2.69 -18.71 -1.92
C SER A 48 2.96 -18.05 -3.27
N LEU A 49 2.76 -16.73 -3.33
CA LEU A 49 2.98 -15.91 -4.52
C LEU A 49 3.93 -14.77 -4.14
N ASP A 50 4.98 -14.57 -4.93
CA ASP A 50 5.89 -13.44 -4.81
C ASP A 50 5.90 -12.63 -6.11
N ILE A 51 5.94 -11.29 -5.99
CA ILE A 51 5.94 -10.38 -7.13
C ILE A 51 7.34 -9.78 -7.27
N LYS A 52 8.09 -10.29 -8.24
CA LYS A 52 9.43 -9.78 -8.56
C LYS A 52 9.37 -8.31 -8.98
N GLY A 53 10.14 -7.46 -8.31
CA GLY A 53 10.24 -6.04 -8.64
C GLY A 53 8.88 -5.34 -8.54
N ALA A 54 8.16 -5.55 -7.43
CA ALA A 54 6.81 -5.04 -7.22
C ALA A 54 6.68 -3.52 -7.44
N PHE A 55 7.73 -2.75 -7.11
CA PHE A 55 7.78 -1.30 -7.35
C PHE A 55 8.36 -0.90 -8.71
N ASP A 56 9.12 -1.79 -9.36
CA ASP A 56 9.76 -1.51 -10.65
C ASP A 56 8.78 -1.64 -11.83
N HIS A 57 7.77 -2.50 -11.69
CA HIS A 57 6.80 -2.80 -12.75
C HIS A 57 5.43 -2.14 -12.52
N LEU A 58 5.37 -1.10 -11.69
CA LEU A 58 4.13 -0.38 -11.44
C LEU A 58 3.63 0.36 -12.69
N GLU A 59 2.37 0.12 -13.06
CA GLU A 59 1.75 0.82 -14.19
C GLU A 59 1.28 2.20 -13.74
N TYR A 60 2.02 3.24 -14.12
CA TYR A 60 1.81 4.60 -13.66
C TYR A 60 0.39 5.13 -13.94
N ASN A 61 -0.22 4.78 -15.08
CA ASN A 61 -1.58 5.27 -15.35
C ASN A 61 -2.61 4.63 -14.42
N SER A 62 -2.44 3.36 -14.03
CA SER A 62 -3.29 2.73 -13.01
C SER A 62 -3.19 3.44 -11.66
N ILE A 63 -1.98 3.82 -11.24
CA ILE A 63 -1.79 4.60 -10.00
C ILE A 63 -2.43 5.99 -10.13
N LYS A 64 -2.23 6.69 -11.26
CA LYS A 64 -2.85 7.99 -11.51
C LYS A 64 -4.38 7.92 -11.48
N LYS A 65 -4.96 6.87 -12.07
CA LYS A 65 -6.41 6.62 -12.08
C LYS A 65 -6.94 6.33 -10.68
N SER A 66 -6.24 5.52 -9.88
CA SER A 66 -6.67 5.22 -8.51
C SER A 66 -6.61 6.44 -7.60
N GLN A 67 -5.63 7.34 -7.81
CA GLN A 67 -5.52 8.59 -7.06
C GLN A 67 -6.64 9.60 -7.34
N ASN A 68 -7.24 9.62 -8.55
CA ASN A 68 -8.39 10.48 -8.83
C ASN A 68 -9.59 10.19 -7.90
N ASN A 69 -9.66 8.97 -7.36
CA ASN A 69 -10.71 8.54 -6.44
C ASN A 69 -10.39 8.89 -4.98
N ILE A 70 -9.18 9.35 -4.68
CA ILE A 70 -8.76 9.72 -3.33
C ILE A 70 -8.82 11.25 -3.23
N ASN A 71 -9.61 11.76 -2.28
CA ASN A 71 -9.62 13.18 -1.98
C ASN A 71 -8.28 13.56 -1.34
N PHE A 72 -7.39 14.19 -2.11
CA PHE A 72 -6.19 14.87 -1.61
C PHE A 72 -6.24 16.35 -1.96
N HIS A 73 -5.52 17.18 -1.20
CA HIS A 73 -5.29 18.56 -1.63
C HIS A 73 -4.44 18.57 -2.91
N SER A 74 -4.68 19.51 -3.81
CA SER A 74 -4.06 19.57 -5.15
C SER A 74 -2.53 19.47 -5.08
N ASN A 75 -1.91 20.21 -4.16
CA ASN A 75 -0.46 20.28 -4.03
C ASN A 75 0.14 18.93 -3.55
N SER A 76 -0.56 18.20 -2.67
CA SER A 76 -0.11 16.88 -2.21
C SER A 76 -0.19 15.84 -3.34
N LYS A 77 -1.19 15.96 -4.21
CA LYS A 77 -1.36 15.08 -5.37
C LYS A 77 -0.27 15.33 -6.42
N GLU A 78 0.06 16.58 -6.67
CA GLU A 78 1.12 16.97 -7.60
C GLU A 78 2.49 16.42 -7.15
N ILE A 79 2.86 16.62 -5.88
CA ILE A 79 4.13 16.11 -5.32
C ILE A 79 4.21 14.58 -5.41
N LEU A 80 3.13 13.87 -5.08
CA LEU A 80 3.08 12.41 -5.17
C LEU A 80 3.26 11.94 -6.63
N MET A 81 2.72 12.69 -7.59
CA MET A 81 2.80 12.36 -9.01
C MET A 81 4.18 12.62 -9.61
N ASP A 82 4.89 13.65 -9.14
CA ASP A 82 6.27 13.93 -9.48
C ASP A 82 7.21 12.85 -8.92
N GLN A 83 7.01 12.46 -7.66
CA GLN A 83 7.72 11.35 -7.03
C GLN A 83 7.64 10.06 -7.85
N LEU A 84 6.45 9.77 -8.38
CA LEU A 84 6.18 8.55 -9.13
C LEU A 84 6.64 8.60 -10.60
N SER A 85 6.68 9.78 -11.22
CA SER A 85 7.00 9.93 -12.66
C SER A 85 8.50 10.04 -12.96
N GLY A 86 9.29 10.58 -12.03
CA GLY A 86 10.72 10.86 -12.25
C GLY A 86 11.67 10.28 -11.22
N ARG A 87 11.17 9.62 -10.16
CA ARG A 87 11.93 9.33 -8.92
C ARG A 87 12.66 10.57 -8.37
N GLN A 88 12.22 11.76 -8.75
CA GLN A 88 12.76 13.06 -8.37
C GLN A 88 11.59 13.91 -7.89
N VAL A 89 11.79 14.69 -6.83
CA VAL A 89 10.72 15.49 -6.21
C VAL A 89 10.99 16.95 -6.47
N ALA A 90 10.16 17.60 -7.29
CA ALA A 90 10.13 19.04 -7.39
C ALA A 90 9.09 19.60 -6.39
N LEU A 91 9.52 20.49 -5.52
CA LEU A 91 8.66 21.21 -4.58
C LEU A 91 8.50 22.65 -5.06
N ASN A 92 7.27 23.06 -5.35
CA ASN A 92 6.96 24.45 -5.62
C ASN A 92 6.95 25.23 -4.30
N THR A 93 7.98 26.03 -4.07
CA THR A 93 8.10 26.92 -2.90
C THR A 93 7.74 28.36 -3.27
N THR A 94 7.55 29.22 -2.28
CA THR A 94 7.39 30.68 -2.49
C THR A 94 8.62 31.34 -3.15
N GLN A 95 9.77 30.65 -3.20
CA GLN A 95 10.97 31.09 -3.90
C GLN A 95 11.14 30.46 -5.30
N GLY A 96 10.16 29.66 -5.75
CA GLY A 96 10.19 28.94 -7.01
C GLY A 96 10.31 27.42 -6.84
N PRO A 97 10.38 26.68 -7.95
CA PRO A 97 10.53 25.23 -7.94
C PRO A 97 11.91 24.82 -7.43
N THR A 98 11.95 23.94 -6.42
CA THR A 98 13.19 23.39 -5.86
C THR A 98 13.16 21.87 -5.94
N THR A 99 14.23 21.25 -6.43
CA THR A 99 14.35 19.79 -6.50
C THR A 99 14.97 19.25 -5.20
N LEU A 100 14.36 18.22 -4.62
CA LEU A 100 14.99 17.45 -3.55
C LEU A 100 16.04 16.49 -4.14
N PRO A 101 17.15 16.23 -3.43
CA PRO A 101 18.19 15.30 -3.87
C PRO A 101 17.68 13.86 -4.01
#